data_AF-A0A6P7QYT2-F1
#
_entry.id   AF-A0A6P7QYT2-F1
#
_cell.length_a   1.000
_cell.length_b   1.000
_cell.length_c   1.000
_cell.angle_alpha   90.00
_cell.angle_beta   90.00
_cell.angle_gamma   90.00
#
_symmetry.space_group_name_H-M   'P 1'
#
loop_
_entity.id
_entity.type
_entity.pdbx_description
1 polymer ?
#
loop_
_entity_poly.entity_id
_entity_poly.type
_entity_poly.pdbx_seq_one_letter_code
_entity_poly.pdbx_strand_id
1 'polypeptide(L)'
;MSAFCLGLAGRASAPAEPDSACCMELPAGAGDAVRSPAAAAALVSFPGGPGELELALEEELALLAAGERPSEPGEHPQAEPESPVEGHGPPLPPPPTQDPELLSVIRQKEKDLVLAARLGKALLERNQDMSRQYEQMHKELTDKLEHLEQEKHELRRRFENREGEWEGRVSELETDVKQLQDELERQQLHLREADREKTRAVQELSDQNQRLLDQLSRASEVERQLSMQVHALKEDFREKTSSTNQHIIRLESLQAEIKMLSDRKRELEHRLTATLEENDLLQGTVEELQDRVLILERQGHDKDLQLHQSQLELQEVRLSYRQLQGKVEELTEERSLQSSAATSTSLLSEIEQSMEAEELEQEREQLRLQLWEAYCQVRYLCSHLRGNDSADSAVSTDSSMDESSETSSAKDVPAGSLRTALNDLKRLIQSIVDGVEPTSTRRMDDDSLEEQIRQTSEDSRALRELMEGERGKLRQSLEELQQLHSQVTLLSVEMTALKEERDRLRVTSEDKEPKEQLQKAIRDRDEAIAKKNAVELELAKCKMDMMSLNSQLLDAIQQKLNLSQQLEAWQDDMHRVIDRQLMDTHLKEQSRPAAAAFPRGHGVGRGQEPSTADGKRLFSFFRKI
;
A
#
# COMPACT_ATOMS: atom_id res chain seq x y z
N MET A 1 -27.19 31.62 1.49
CA MET A 1 -27.70 32.53 0.45
C MET A 1 -26.56 32.83 -0.51
N SER A 2 -26.87 32.86 -1.83
CA SER A 2 -26.05 33.21 -3.02
C SER A 2 -24.74 32.41 -3.20
N ALA A 3 -24.62 31.41 -4.09
CA ALA A 3 -24.92 31.35 -5.53
C ALA A 3 -24.22 32.46 -6.33
N PHE A 4 -23.20 32.10 -7.13
CA PHE A 4 -23.13 32.52 -8.53
C PHE A 4 -22.22 31.58 -9.34
N CYS A 5 -22.83 30.99 -10.35
CA CYS A 5 -22.24 30.14 -11.38
C CYS A 5 -21.54 30.99 -12.44
N LEU A 6 -20.41 30.54 -12.95
CA LEU A 6 -20.00 30.77 -14.34
C LEU A 6 -19.22 29.54 -14.84
N GLY A 7 -19.90 28.71 -15.62
CA GLY A 7 -19.26 27.87 -16.63
C GLY A 7 -19.37 28.56 -17.98
N LEU A 8 -18.42 28.29 -18.88
CA LEU A 8 -18.66 28.23 -20.33
C LEU A 8 -17.45 27.63 -21.07
N ALA A 9 -17.74 26.50 -21.72
CA ALA A 9 -17.38 26.13 -23.09
C ALA A 9 -15.91 25.91 -23.50
N GLY A 10 -15.60 24.65 -23.79
CA GLY A 10 -14.61 24.21 -24.77
C GLY A 10 -14.98 22.80 -25.27
N ARG A 11 -15.24 22.68 -26.57
CA ARG A 11 -16.04 21.66 -27.24
C ARG A 11 -15.17 20.91 -28.26
N ALA A 12 -15.22 19.58 -28.28
CA ALA A 12 -14.95 18.66 -29.40
C ALA A 12 -14.81 17.22 -28.84
N SER A 13 -15.14 16.08 -29.47
CA SER A 13 -16.13 15.66 -30.47
C SER A 13 -15.81 14.18 -30.79
N ALA A 14 -16.71 13.25 -30.40
CA ALA A 14 -17.03 11.96 -31.05
C ALA A 14 -15.96 10.81 -31.12
N PRO A 15 -16.33 9.55 -31.45
CA PRO A 15 -17.63 8.85 -31.32
C PRO A 15 -17.55 7.42 -30.71
N ALA A 16 -18.73 6.82 -30.63
CA ALA A 16 -19.15 5.49 -30.18
C ALA A 16 -18.39 4.27 -30.75
N GLU A 17 -18.28 3.24 -29.91
CA GLU A 17 -18.07 1.85 -30.33
C GLU A 17 -19.41 1.11 -30.44
N PRO A 18 -19.57 0.17 -31.41
CA PRO A 18 -20.76 -0.65 -31.49
C PRO A 18 -20.59 -1.98 -30.74
N ASP A 19 -21.62 -2.32 -29.97
CA ASP A 19 -21.94 -3.68 -29.55
C ASP A 19 -22.28 -4.55 -30.77
N SER A 20 -21.73 -5.77 -30.82
CA SER A 20 -22.25 -6.86 -31.67
C SER A 20 -22.15 -8.21 -30.95
N ALA A 21 -23.23 -8.49 -30.23
CA ALA A 21 -23.91 -9.77 -29.97
C ALA A 21 -23.24 -11.13 -30.31
N CYS A 22 -23.35 -12.02 -29.30
CA CYS A 22 -23.80 -13.42 -29.35
C CYS A 22 -23.02 -14.45 -30.20
N CYS A 23 -22.51 -15.50 -29.53
CA CYS A 23 -23.22 -16.78 -29.44
C CYS A 23 -22.45 -17.82 -28.60
N MET A 24 -23.19 -18.47 -27.69
CA MET A 24 -23.11 -19.88 -27.30
C MET A 24 -21.73 -20.57 -27.22
N GLU A 25 -21.26 -20.89 -26.01
CA GLU A 25 -20.60 -22.19 -25.77
C GLU A 25 -20.98 -22.77 -24.39
N LEU A 26 -21.49 -24.00 -24.43
CA LEU A 26 -21.61 -24.92 -23.29
C LEU A 26 -20.29 -25.70 -23.14
N PRO A 27 -19.94 -26.18 -21.93
CA PRO A 27 -18.65 -26.83 -21.70
C PRO A 27 -18.66 -28.27 -22.21
N ALA A 28 -17.73 -28.57 -23.12
CA ALA A 28 -17.42 -29.93 -23.56
C ALA A 28 -16.68 -30.70 -22.45
N GLY A 29 -17.10 -31.96 -22.29
CA GLY A 29 -16.62 -32.89 -21.29
C GLY A 29 -15.17 -33.35 -21.48
N ALA A 30 -14.71 -33.98 -20.40
CA ALA A 30 -13.41 -34.59 -20.21
C ALA A 30 -12.93 -35.41 -21.42
N GLY A 31 -11.69 -35.16 -21.83
CA GLY A 31 -10.97 -35.97 -22.79
C GLY A 31 -10.56 -37.32 -22.19
N ASP A 32 -11.03 -38.38 -22.84
CA ASP A 32 -10.53 -39.74 -22.70
C ASP A 32 -9.09 -39.85 -23.22
N ALA A 33 -8.24 -40.43 -22.37
CA ALA A 33 -7.08 -41.18 -22.80
C ALA A 33 -7.47 -42.65 -22.84
N VAL A 34 -7.53 -43.29 -24.02
CA VAL A 34 -7.16 -44.71 -24.22
C VAL A 34 -6.94 -44.98 -25.72
N ARG A 35 -5.84 -45.68 -25.97
CA ARG A 35 -5.33 -46.19 -27.24
C ARG A 35 -6.31 -47.11 -27.98
N SER A 36 -6.38 -46.88 -29.30
CA SER A 36 -6.51 -47.82 -30.44
C SER A 36 -7.67 -47.44 -31.36
N PRO A 37 -7.42 -47.44 -32.68
CA PRO A 37 -8.08 -48.47 -33.45
C PRO A 37 -7.15 -49.16 -34.46
N ALA A 38 -7.27 -50.48 -34.49
CA ALA A 38 -7.03 -51.30 -35.66
C ALA A 38 -8.16 -51.10 -36.68
N ALA A 39 -7.87 -51.47 -37.93
CA ALA A 39 -8.79 -51.64 -39.07
C ALA A 39 -9.26 -50.36 -39.78
N ALA A 40 -8.54 -49.99 -40.85
CA ALA A 40 -9.09 -49.61 -42.16
C ALA A 40 -7.94 -49.29 -43.14
N ALA A 41 -7.21 -50.31 -43.60
CA ALA A 41 -6.39 -50.19 -44.80
C ALA A 41 -7.20 -50.74 -45.97
N ALA A 42 -7.89 -49.85 -46.68
CA ALA A 42 -8.55 -50.15 -47.93
C ALA A 42 -7.48 -50.40 -49.01
N LEU A 43 -7.63 -51.54 -49.68
CA LEU A 43 -6.91 -51.99 -50.85
C LEU A 43 -6.88 -50.92 -51.95
N VAL A 44 -5.69 -50.41 -52.26
CA VAL A 44 -5.33 -49.91 -53.59
C VAL A 44 -3.90 -50.37 -53.87
N SER A 45 -3.78 -51.60 -54.38
CA SER A 45 -2.54 -52.08 -54.98
C SER A 45 -2.48 -51.59 -56.41
N PHE A 46 -1.52 -50.73 -56.75
CA PHE A 46 -1.08 -50.53 -58.13
C PHE A 46 0.21 -51.35 -58.35
N PRO A 47 0.31 -52.11 -59.46
CA PRO A 47 1.42 -53.00 -59.73
C PRO A 47 2.54 -52.24 -60.46
N GLY A 48 3.79 -52.43 -60.04
CA GLY A 48 4.95 -51.85 -60.72
C GLY A 48 6.23 -52.41 -60.14
N GLY A 49 6.93 -53.23 -60.93
CA GLY A 49 8.23 -53.81 -60.55
C GLY A 49 8.50 -55.10 -61.33
N PRO A 50 9.31 -55.04 -62.41
CA PRO A 50 9.48 -56.13 -63.36
C PRO A 50 10.43 -57.19 -62.79
N GLY A 51 9.97 -58.43 -62.68
CA GLY A 51 10.83 -59.50 -62.16
C GLY A 51 10.24 -60.91 -62.16
N GLU A 52 8.92 -61.06 -62.32
CA GLU A 52 8.29 -62.39 -62.30
C GLU A 52 7.20 -62.49 -63.38
N LEU A 53 7.58 -62.28 -64.63
CA LEU A 53 6.83 -62.71 -65.82
C LEU A 53 7.79 -63.24 -66.89
N GLU A 54 8.74 -64.05 -66.44
CA GLU A 54 9.62 -64.83 -67.30
C GLU A 54 9.51 -66.28 -66.80
N LEU A 55 8.35 -66.92 -67.03
CA LEU A 55 8.08 -68.36 -66.88
C LEU A 55 6.58 -68.67 -67.13
N ALA A 56 6.01 -68.21 -68.25
CA ALA A 56 4.83 -68.82 -68.88
C ALA A 56 4.48 -68.03 -70.15
N LEU A 57 4.49 -68.71 -71.30
CA LEU A 57 4.19 -68.23 -72.66
C LEU A 57 5.32 -67.51 -73.39
N GLU A 58 6.30 -68.28 -73.86
CA GLU A 58 6.90 -68.19 -75.20
C GLU A 58 7.94 -69.30 -75.36
N GLU A 59 7.50 -70.54 -75.61
CA GLU A 59 8.33 -71.55 -76.28
C GLU A 59 7.47 -72.73 -76.78
N GLU A 60 6.55 -72.43 -77.69
CA GLU A 60 6.01 -73.42 -78.62
C GLU A 60 5.83 -72.70 -79.95
N LEU A 61 6.88 -72.77 -80.79
CA LEU A 61 6.91 -72.74 -82.27
C LEU A 61 8.33 -72.42 -82.79
N ALA A 62 9.33 -73.19 -82.35
CA ALA A 62 10.41 -73.58 -83.25
C ALA A 62 9.90 -74.79 -84.04
N LEU A 63 9.74 -74.55 -85.34
CA LEU A 63 9.17 -75.48 -86.30
C LEU A 63 9.89 -76.83 -86.32
N LEU A 64 9.06 -77.86 -86.23
CA LEU A 64 9.30 -79.23 -86.67
C LEU A 64 10.16 -79.27 -87.94
N ALA A 65 11.43 -79.64 -87.75
CA ALA A 65 12.17 -80.46 -88.70
C ALA A 65 11.58 -81.87 -88.72
N ALA A 66 10.34 -82.02 -89.23
CA ALA A 66 9.70 -83.28 -89.64
C ALA A 66 8.28 -82.97 -90.10
N GLY A 67 8.14 -82.27 -91.23
CA GLY A 67 6.87 -82.21 -91.93
C GLY A 67 6.60 -83.56 -92.58
N GLU A 68 5.63 -84.30 -92.05
CA GLU A 68 5.00 -85.44 -92.72
C GLU A 68 4.52 -85.00 -94.12
N ARG A 69 5.10 -85.59 -95.17
CA ARG A 69 4.43 -85.71 -96.46
C ARG A 69 3.84 -87.11 -96.54
N PRO A 70 2.52 -87.27 -96.66
CA PRO A 70 1.94 -88.45 -97.27
C PRO A 70 2.03 -88.33 -98.81
N SER A 71 2.77 -89.27 -99.39
CA SER A 71 2.43 -90.04 -100.60
C SER A 71 1.94 -89.27 -101.83
N GLU A 72 2.84 -89.01 -102.79
CA GLU A 72 2.95 -89.70 -104.10
C GLU A 72 2.14 -88.97 -105.21
N PRO A 73 2.52 -89.00 -106.51
CA PRO A 73 3.43 -89.96 -107.18
C PRO A 73 4.55 -89.34 -108.05
N GLY A 74 5.58 -90.15 -108.30
CA GLY A 74 6.26 -90.38 -109.58
C GLY A 74 6.92 -89.22 -110.35
N GLU A 75 8.24 -89.32 -110.54
CA GLU A 75 8.87 -89.24 -111.88
C GLU A 75 10.33 -89.77 -111.81
N HIS A 76 10.45 -91.10 -111.76
CA HIS A 76 11.43 -91.80 -112.60
C HIS A 76 10.67 -92.27 -113.85
N PRO A 77 10.96 -91.72 -115.05
CA PRO A 77 10.64 -92.39 -116.29
C PRO A 77 11.88 -93.05 -116.89
N GLN A 78 11.76 -94.37 -117.05
CA GLN A 78 12.08 -95.14 -118.26
C GLN A 78 13.55 -95.39 -118.65
N ALA A 79 13.99 -96.61 -118.35
CA ALA A 79 14.18 -97.68 -119.34
C ALA A 79 14.05 -98.99 -118.55
N GLU A 80 12.95 -99.75 -118.63
CA GLU A 80 12.62 -100.66 -119.72
C GLU A 80 11.10 -100.67 -119.97
N PRO A 81 10.66 -100.83 -121.23
CA PRO A 81 9.40 -101.48 -121.54
C PRO A 81 9.68 -102.87 -122.14
N GLU A 82 8.90 -103.87 -121.74
CA GLU A 82 8.25 -104.77 -122.69
C GLU A 82 7.13 -105.59 -122.02
N SER A 83 5.94 -105.51 -122.61
CA SER A 83 4.84 -106.47 -122.57
C SER A 83 5.08 -107.57 -123.62
N PRO A 84 4.23 -108.61 -123.80
CA PRO A 84 3.49 -109.49 -122.87
C PRO A 84 3.43 -110.98 -123.37
N VAL A 85 2.70 -111.83 -122.62
CA VAL A 85 1.81 -112.94 -123.08
C VAL A 85 2.37 -114.08 -123.99
N GLU A 86 2.36 -115.26 -123.37
CA GLU A 86 2.09 -116.63 -123.85
C GLU A 86 2.73 -117.20 -125.14
N GLY A 87 3.41 -118.34 -124.95
CA GLY A 87 3.40 -119.43 -125.92
C GLY A 87 4.60 -120.38 -125.85
N HIS A 88 4.41 -121.60 -125.33
CA HIS A 88 5.34 -122.72 -125.55
C HIS A 88 5.29 -123.19 -127.02
N GLY A 89 6.44 -123.32 -127.69
CA GLY A 89 6.61 -124.12 -128.92
C GLY A 89 7.39 -123.44 -130.08
N PRO A 90 8.56 -123.96 -130.53
CA PRO A 90 9.55 -123.29 -131.43
C PRO A 90 9.48 -123.80 -132.91
N PRO A 91 10.42 -123.56 -133.89
CA PRO A 91 11.70 -122.79 -133.94
C PRO A 91 12.03 -121.99 -135.26
N LEU A 92 13.07 -121.10 -135.19
CA LEU A 92 14.09 -120.73 -136.23
C LEU A 92 13.79 -119.66 -137.36
N PRO A 93 14.83 -118.96 -137.92
CA PRO A 93 14.93 -117.51 -138.27
C PRO A 93 14.93 -117.22 -139.82
N PRO A 94 15.40 -116.09 -140.46
CA PRO A 94 15.81 -114.68 -140.13
C PRO A 94 15.12 -113.58 -141.07
N PRO A 95 15.76 -112.49 -141.60
CA PRO A 95 15.68 -111.03 -141.27
C PRO A 95 14.97 -110.10 -142.35
N PRO A 96 15.32 -108.79 -142.53
CA PRO A 96 14.63 -107.53 -142.16
C PRO A 96 13.94 -106.73 -143.30
N THR A 97 13.08 -105.72 -142.99
CA THR A 97 12.75 -104.54 -143.87
C THR A 97 12.10 -103.35 -143.10
N GLN A 98 12.32 -102.11 -143.57
CA GLN A 98 11.98 -100.78 -142.99
C GLN A 98 10.57 -100.25 -143.39
N ASP A 99 9.93 -99.40 -142.57
CA ASP A 99 8.72 -98.61 -142.94
C ASP A 99 8.77 -97.11 -142.53
N PRO A 100 8.38 -96.15 -143.41
CA PRO A 100 8.54 -94.70 -143.25
C PRO A 100 7.50 -93.98 -142.34
N GLU A 101 6.39 -94.63 -142.00
CA GLU A 101 5.30 -94.03 -141.21
C GLU A 101 5.67 -93.85 -139.73
N LEU A 102 6.49 -94.76 -139.19
CA LEU A 102 7.03 -94.72 -137.82
C LEU A 102 7.91 -93.47 -137.58
N LEU A 103 8.68 -93.06 -138.60
CA LEU A 103 9.54 -91.88 -138.55
C LEU A 103 8.73 -90.57 -138.42
N SER A 104 7.48 -90.54 -138.90
CA SER A 104 6.61 -89.36 -138.75
C SER A 104 6.09 -89.21 -137.31
N VAL A 105 5.71 -90.32 -136.68
CA VAL A 105 5.23 -90.36 -135.29
C VAL A 105 6.35 -90.03 -134.31
N ILE A 106 7.56 -90.55 -134.56
CA ILE A 106 8.76 -90.23 -133.75
C ILE A 106 9.04 -88.73 -133.80
N ARG A 107 9.04 -88.11 -134.98
CA ARG A 107 9.23 -86.65 -135.11
C ARG A 107 8.14 -85.83 -134.42
N GLN A 108 6.91 -86.34 -134.36
CA GLN A 108 5.83 -85.68 -133.61
C GLN A 108 6.04 -85.79 -132.10
N LYS A 109 6.42 -86.97 -131.61
CA LYS A 109 6.76 -87.18 -130.19
C LYS A 109 8.00 -86.38 -129.76
N GLU A 110 9.01 -86.25 -130.62
CA GLU A 110 10.17 -85.38 -130.37
C GLU A 110 9.75 -83.91 -130.25
N LYS A 111 8.85 -83.42 -131.13
CA LYS A 111 8.29 -82.07 -131.01
C LYS A 111 7.50 -81.88 -129.72
N ASP A 112 6.67 -82.84 -129.34
CA ASP A 112 5.87 -82.78 -128.11
C ASP A 112 6.74 -82.82 -126.85
N LEU A 113 7.80 -83.65 -126.83
CA LEU A 113 8.79 -83.67 -125.75
C LEU A 113 9.54 -82.35 -125.64
N VAL A 114 9.95 -81.77 -126.77
CA VAL A 114 10.59 -80.44 -126.79
C VAL A 114 9.60 -79.36 -126.30
N LEU A 115 8.32 -79.44 -126.67
CA LEU A 115 7.30 -78.51 -126.18
C LEU A 115 7.03 -78.69 -124.68
N ALA A 116 6.96 -79.92 -124.17
CA ALA A 116 6.82 -80.21 -122.75
C ALA A 116 8.03 -79.72 -121.95
N ALA A 117 9.26 -79.92 -122.46
CA ALA A 117 10.47 -79.37 -121.85
C ALA A 117 10.49 -77.84 -121.88
N ARG A 118 9.99 -77.20 -122.95
CA ARG A 118 9.84 -75.74 -123.01
C ARG A 118 8.79 -75.22 -122.02
N LEU A 119 7.66 -75.92 -121.87
CA LEU A 119 6.64 -75.60 -120.89
C LEU A 119 7.17 -75.81 -119.46
N GLY A 120 7.87 -76.92 -119.20
CA GLY A 120 8.56 -77.18 -117.95
C GLY A 120 9.59 -76.10 -117.63
N LYS A 121 10.38 -75.66 -118.63
CA LYS A 121 11.30 -74.54 -118.47
C LYS A 121 10.58 -73.23 -118.15
N ALA A 122 9.49 -72.90 -118.85
CA ALA A 122 8.69 -71.71 -118.56
C ALA A 122 8.03 -71.76 -117.17
N LEU A 123 7.60 -72.95 -116.71
CA LEU A 123 7.08 -73.16 -115.36
C LEU A 123 8.19 -73.03 -114.31
N LEU A 124 9.40 -73.54 -114.58
CA LEU A 124 10.56 -73.36 -113.71
C LEU A 124 10.99 -71.89 -113.64
N GLU A 125 11.01 -71.17 -114.76
CA GLU A 125 11.29 -69.72 -114.81
C GLU A 125 10.24 -68.95 -113.99
N ARG A 126 8.94 -69.26 -114.18
CA ARG A 126 7.86 -68.67 -113.37
C ARG A 126 8.01 -69.01 -111.89
N ASN A 127 8.38 -70.24 -111.54
CA ASN A 127 8.61 -70.64 -110.16
C ASN A 127 9.81 -69.90 -109.55
N GLN A 128 10.90 -69.74 -110.31
CA GLN A 128 12.06 -68.94 -109.91
C GLN A 128 11.70 -67.46 -109.70
N ASP A 129 10.87 -66.88 -110.57
CA ASP A 129 10.39 -65.50 -110.39
C ASP A 129 9.48 -65.36 -109.16
N MET A 130 8.62 -66.34 -108.91
CA MET A 130 7.84 -66.40 -107.66
C MET A 130 8.76 -66.52 -106.43
N SER A 131 9.81 -67.35 -106.48
CA SER A 131 10.80 -67.44 -105.39
C SER A 131 11.54 -66.13 -105.17
N ARG A 132 11.95 -65.43 -106.25
CA ARG A 132 12.57 -64.10 -106.15
C ARG A 132 11.61 -63.08 -105.52
N GLN A 133 10.34 -63.12 -105.88
CA GLN A 133 9.32 -62.26 -105.26
C GLN A 133 9.12 -62.60 -103.79
N TYR A 134 9.08 -63.87 -103.41
CA TYR A 134 9.03 -64.25 -101.99
C TYR A 134 10.26 -63.79 -101.23
N GLU A 135 11.46 -63.93 -101.79
CA GLU A 135 12.68 -63.40 -101.19
C GLU A 135 12.65 -61.87 -101.04
N GLN A 136 12.11 -61.14 -102.02
CA GLN A 136 11.92 -59.68 -101.93
C GLN A 136 10.92 -59.32 -100.83
N MET A 137 9.77 -60.00 -100.78
CA MET A 137 8.79 -59.78 -99.72
C MET A 137 9.34 -60.15 -98.34
N HIS A 138 10.14 -61.22 -98.23
CA HIS A 138 10.81 -61.59 -96.99
C HIS A 138 11.81 -60.51 -96.55
N LYS A 139 12.59 -59.94 -97.49
CA LYS A 139 13.49 -58.81 -97.19
C LYS A 139 12.73 -57.59 -96.71
N GLU A 140 11.64 -57.22 -97.38
CA GLU A 140 10.82 -56.08 -96.93
C GLU A 140 10.18 -56.31 -95.55
N LEU A 141 9.81 -57.55 -95.23
CA LEU A 141 9.30 -57.91 -93.91
C LEU A 141 10.41 -57.83 -92.85
N THR A 142 11.61 -58.34 -93.13
CA THR A 142 12.74 -58.21 -92.21
C THR A 142 13.14 -56.75 -92.01
N ASP A 143 13.18 -55.95 -93.08
CA ASP A 143 13.48 -54.52 -92.99
C ASP A 143 12.45 -53.81 -92.10
N LYS A 144 11.15 -54.08 -92.27
CA LYS A 144 10.09 -53.52 -91.42
C LYS A 144 10.23 -53.96 -89.96
N LEU A 145 10.61 -55.22 -89.71
CA LEU A 145 10.87 -55.71 -88.36
C LEU A 145 12.06 -54.97 -87.73
N GLU A 146 13.15 -54.79 -88.47
CA GLU A 146 14.31 -54.03 -88.01
C GLU A 146 13.95 -52.57 -87.67
N HIS A 147 13.11 -51.92 -88.50
CA HIS A 147 12.65 -50.55 -88.21
C HIS A 147 11.79 -50.50 -86.95
N LEU A 148 10.88 -51.45 -86.76
CA LEU A 148 10.06 -51.53 -85.55
C LEU A 148 10.90 -51.83 -84.30
N GLU A 149 11.93 -52.67 -84.42
CA GLU A 149 12.87 -52.92 -83.34
C GLU A 149 13.68 -51.67 -82.99
N GLN A 150 14.17 -50.94 -83.99
CA GLN A 150 14.85 -49.65 -83.81
C GLN A 150 13.94 -48.65 -83.10
N GLU A 151 12.72 -48.43 -83.59
CA GLU A 151 11.73 -47.53 -82.96
C GLU A 151 11.41 -47.97 -81.52
N LYS A 152 11.26 -49.26 -81.27
CA LYS A 152 11.04 -49.81 -79.93
C LYS A 152 12.21 -49.47 -79.00
N HIS A 153 13.45 -49.67 -79.43
CA HIS A 153 14.65 -49.34 -78.66
C HIS A 153 14.84 -47.82 -78.49
N GLU A 154 14.47 -47.02 -79.48
CA GLU A 154 14.46 -45.56 -79.35
C GLU A 154 13.41 -45.07 -78.37
N LEU A 155 12.19 -45.60 -78.44
CA LEU A 155 11.11 -45.23 -77.54
C LEU A 155 11.44 -45.60 -76.10
N ARG A 156 11.96 -46.81 -75.85
CA ARG A 156 12.45 -47.23 -74.52
C ARG A 156 13.46 -46.24 -73.96
N ARG A 157 14.51 -45.91 -74.72
CA ARG A 157 15.52 -44.91 -74.30
C ARG A 157 14.91 -43.53 -74.06
N ARG A 158 13.94 -43.11 -74.89
CA ARG A 158 13.24 -41.82 -74.70
C ARG A 158 12.34 -41.83 -73.47
N PHE A 159 11.78 -42.98 -73.08
CA PHE A 159 11.01 -43.10 -71.83
C PHE A 159 11.93 -43.12 -70.62
N GLU A 160 13.00 -43.91 -70.65
CA GLU A 160 14.05 -43.93 -69.61
C GLU A 160 14.63 -42.53 -69.36
N ASN A 161 14.93 -41.78 -70.42
CA ASN A 161 15.41 -40.40 -70.28
C ASN A 161 14.37 -39.48 -69.60
N ARG A 162 13.09 -39.61 -69.96
CA ARG A 162 12.02 -38.83 -69.33
C ARG A 162 11.81 -39.24 -67.87
N GLU A 163 11.86 -40.53 -67.59
CA GLU A 163 11.83 -41.07 -66.22
C GLU A 163 12.97 -40.47 -65.40
N GLY A 164 14.21 -40.48 -65.91
CA GLY A 164 15.34 -39.84 -65.25
C GLY A 164 15.18 -38.33 -65.04
N GLU A 165 14.59 -37.60 -65.99
CA GLU A 165 14.24 -36.18 -65.77
C GLU A 165 13.16 -36.00 -64.69
N TRP A 166 12.17 -36.89 -64.62
CA TRP A 166 11.14 -36.86 -63.58
C TRP A 166 11.71 -37.22 -62.22
N GLU A 167 12.57 -38.22 -62.13
CA GLU A 167 13.34 -38.55 -60.93
C GLU A 167 14.18 -37.35 -60.48
N GLY A 168 14.81 -36.64 -61.42
CA GLY A 168 15.49 -35.37 -61.17
C GLY A 168 14.57 -34.33 -60.54
N ARG A 169 13.44 -34.01 -61.18
CA ARG A 169 12.44 -33.06 -60.65
C ARG A 169 11.88 -33.48 -59.30
N VAL A 170 11.64 -34.77 -59.09
CA VAL A 170 11.18 -35.31 -57.81
C VAL A 170 12.26 -35.13 -56.75
N SER A 171 13.53 -35.42 -57.06
CA SER A 171 14.63 -35.24 -56.12
C SER A 171 14.85 -33.77 -55.74
N GLU A 172 14.69 -32.83 -56.69
CA GLU A 172 14.73 -31.39 -56.44
C GLU A 172 13.61 -30.99 -55.46
N LEU A 173 12.37 -31.39 -55.74
CA LEU A 173 11.23 -31.11 -54.87
C LEU A 173 11.36 -31.79 -53.49
N GLU A 174 11.91 -32.99 -53.41
CA GLU A 174 12.22 -33.65 -52.14
C GLU A 174 13.25 -32.87 -51.33
N THR A 175 14.27 -32.29 -51.98
CA THR A 175 15.23 -31.43 -51.30
C THR A 175 14.62 -30.11 -50.87
N ASP A 176 13.77 -29.50 -51.69
CA ASP A 176 13.06 -28.26 -51.36
C ASP A 176 12.11 -28.48 -50.17
N VAL A 177 11.37 -29.59 -50.14
CA VAL A 177 10.50 -29.96 -49.02
C VAL A 177 11.31 -30.13 -47.74
N LYS A 178 12.46 -30.81 -47.79
CA LYS A 178 13.35 -30.97 -46.62
C LYS A 178 13.89 -29.62 -46.16
N GLN A 179 14.33 -28.76 -47.07
CA GLN A 179 14.82 -27.42 -46.73
C GLN A 179 13.74 -26.56 -46.07
N LEU A 180 12.53 -26.53 -46.64
CA LEU A 180 11.40 -25.78 -46.09
C LEU A 180 10.98 -26.33 -44.72
N GLN A 181 11.02 -27.65 -44.52
CA GLN A 181 10.77 -28.26 -43.21
C GLN A 181 11.81 -27.82 -42.19
N ASP A 182 13.10 -27.91 -42.52
CA ASP A 182 14.16 -27.50 -41.61
C ASP A 182 14.10 -25.98 -41.31
N GLU A 183 13.84 -25.14 -42.32
CA GLU A 183 13.69 -23.69 -42.15
C GLU A 183 12.50 -23.35 -41.25
N LEU A 184 11.37 -24.03 -41.45
CA LEU A 184 10.20 -23.89 -40.61
C LEU A 184 10.52 -24.27 -39.16
N GLU A 185 11.21 -25.39 -38.92
CA GLU A 185 11.61 -25.81 -37.58
C GLU A 185 12.55 -24.80 -36.92
N ARG A 186 13.58 -24.33 -37.64
CA ARG A 186 14.51 -23.29 -37.15
C ARG A 186 13.77 -22.00 -36.78
N GLN A 187 12.88 -21.53 -37.65
CA GLN A 187 12.08 -20.33 -37.37
C GLN A 187 11.18 -20.52 -36.14
N GLN A 188 10.51 -21.68 -36.02
CA GLN A 188 9.68 -21.95 -34.85
C GLN A 188 10.51 -22.03 -33.56
N LEU A 189 11.72 -22.60 -33.60
CA LEU A 189 12.62 -22.62 -32.45
C LEU A 189 13.07 -21.20 -32.07
N HIS A 190 13.48 -20.39 -33.04
CA HIS A 190 13.87 -19.00 -32.80
C HIS A 190 12.72 -18.16 -32.24
N LEU A 191 11.49 -18.33 -32.74
CA LEU A 191 10.33 -17.64 -32.16
C LEU A 191 10.08 -18.07 -30.72
N ARG A 192 10.14 -19.37 -30.41
CA ARG A 192 10.01 -19.86 -29.04
C ARG A 192 11.13 -19.36 -28.13
N GLU A 193 12.36 -19.24 -28.62
CA GLU A 193 13.49 -18.66 -27.88
C GLU A 193 13.30 -17.17 -27.64
N ALA A 194 12.93 -16.41 -28.66
CA ALA A 194 12.61 -14.99 -28.54
C ALA A 194 11.47 -14.75 -27.55
N ASP A 195 10.44 -15.60 -27.52
CA ASP A 195 9.35 -15.47 -26.54
C ASP A 195 9.78 -15.86 -25.13
N ARG A 196 10.70 -16.83 -24.98
CA ARG A 196 11.36 -17.10 -23.69
C ARG A 196 12.21 -15.92 -23.23
N GLU A 197 12.92 -15.25 -24.13
CA GLU A 197 13.71 -14.06 -23.80
C GLU A 197 12.83 -12.87 -23.45
N LYS A 198 11.75 -12.62 -24.21
CA LYS A 198 10.76 -11.59 -23.87
C LYS A 198 10.14 -11.84 -22.51
N THR A 199 9.75 -13.09 -22.21
CA THR A 199 9.15 -13.41 -20.90
C THR A 199 10.14 -13.24 -19.75
N ARG A 200 11.43 -13.62 -19.94
CA ARG A 200 12.49 -13.33 -18.97
C ARG A 200 12.67 -11.82 -18.75
N ALA A 201 12.76 -11.04 -19.82
CA ALA A 201 12.90 -9.58 -19.73
C ALA A 201 11.68 -8.94 -19.03
N VAL A 202 10.46 -9.39 -19.32
CA VAL A 202 9.24 -8.92 -18.64
C VAL A 202 9.27 -9.28 -17.16
N GLN A 203 9.70 -10.49 -16.80
CA GLN A 203 9.85 -10.90 -15.39
C GLN A 203 10.89 -10.06 -14.66
N GLU A 204 12.06 -9.82 -15.27
CA GLU A 204 13.10 -8.96 -14.69
C GLU A 204 12.59 -7.53 -14.46
N LEU A 205 11.88 -6.96 -15.44
CA LEU A 205 11.28 -5.63 -15.32
C LEU A 205 10.16 -5.60 -14.28
N SER A 206 9.32 -6.64 -14.18
CA SER A 206 8.28 -6.71 -13.16
C SER A 206 8.86 -6.84 -11.76
N ASP A 207 9.92 -7.63 -11.59
CA ASP A 207 10.61 -7.81 -10.31
C ASP A 207 11.30 -6.51 -9.88
N GLN A 208 11.92 -5.80 -10.83
CA GLN A 208 12.50 -4.48 -10.56
C GLN A 208 11.43 -3.48 -10.14
N ASN A 209 10.30 -3.44 -10.84
CA ASN A 209 9.18 -2.55 -10.49
C ASN A 209 8.59 -2.89 -9.11
N GLN A 210 8.41 -4.17 -8.78
CA GLN A 210 7.96 -4.60 -7.45
C GLN A 210 8.94 -4.18 -6.35
N ARG A 211 10.25 -4.37 -6.56
CA ARG A 211 11.27 -3.91 -5.60
C ARG A 211 11.24 -2.40 -5.38
N LEU A 212 11.05 -1.62 -6.44
CA LEU A 212 10.92 -0.16 -6.34
C LEU A 212 9.63 0.25 -5.60
N LEU A 213 8.51 -0.45 -5.87
CA LEU A 213 7.26 -0.24 -5.15
C LEU A 213 7.40 -0.56 -3.66
N ASP A 214 8.10 -1.64 -3.31
CA ASP A 214 8.39 -2.01 -1.91
C ASP A 214 9.31 -1.00 -1.23
N GLN A 215 10.27 -0.42 -1.96
CA GLN A 215 11.11 0.66 -1.42
C GLN A 215 10.29 1.93 -1.19
N LEU A 216 9.40 2.29 -2.11
CA LEU A 216 8.52 3.44 -1.99
C LEU A 216 7.52 3.25 -0.84
N SER A 217 6.94 2.06 -0.68
CA SER A 217 6.01 1.75 0.41
C SER A 217 6.71 1.85 1.76
N ARG A 218 7.90 1.25 1.92
CA ARG A 218 8.73 1.39 3.14
C ARG A 218 9.09 2.84 3.43
N ALA A 219 9.46 3.62 2.42
CA ALA A 219 9.74 5.05 2.59
C ALA A 219 8.48 5.80 3.07
N SER A 220 7.32 5.52 2.47
CA SER A 220 6.04 6.13 2.87
C SER A 220 5.62 5.74 4.30
N GLU A 221 5.91 4.51 4.73
CA GLU A 221 5.65 4.06 6.09
C GLU A 221 6.56 4.78 7.10
N VAL A 222 7.84 4.95 6.77
CA VAL A 222 8.78 5.72 7.60
C VAL A 222 8.35 7.19 7.66
N GLU A 223 7.96 7.80 6.54
CA GLU A 223 7.42 9.17 6.53
C GLU A 223 6.15 9.29 7.39
N ARG A 224 5.26 8.30 7.33
CA ARG A 224 4.07 8.24 8.19
C ARG A 224 4.45 8.15 9.68
N GLN A 225 5.42 7.30 10.02
CA GLN A 225 5.92 7.18 11.40
C GLN A 225 6.55 8.48 11.90
N LEU A 226 7.41 9.11 11.10
CA LEU A 226 8.01 10.41 11.42
C LEU A 226 6.94 11.49 11.56
N SER A 227 5.93 11.49 10.69
CA SER A 227 4.80 12.42 10.77
C SER A 227 4.00 12.25 12.07
N MET A 228 3.77 11.00 12.51
CA MET A 228 3.16 10.71 13.81
C MET A 228 4.02 11.19 14.98
N GLN A 229 5.34 10.94 14.94
CA GLN A 229 6.27 11.42 15.96
C GLN A 229 6.29 12.95 16.03
N VAL A 230 6.30 13.64 14.89
CA VAL A 230 6.21 15.10 14.83
C VAL A 230 4.88 15.59 15.39
N HIS A 231 3.77 14.89 15.13
CA HIS A 231 2.47 15.23 15.72
C HIS A 231 2.47 15.07 17.24
N ALA A 232 2.99 13.96 17.77
CA ALA A 232 3.13 13.73 19.21
C ALA A 232 4.01 14.81 19.87
N LEU A 233 5.18 15.11 19.29
CA LEU A 233 6.04 16.19 19.78
C LEU A 233 5.35 17.55 19.75
N LYS A 234 4.57 17.85 18.70
CA LYS A 234 3.77 19.09 18.64
C LYS A 234 2.70 19.14 19.73
N GLU A 235 2.09 18.01 20.07
CA GLU A 235 1.14 17.90 21.19
C GLU A 235 1.86 18.12 22.52
N ASP A 236 3.01 17.48 22.75
CA ASP A 236 3.84 17.72 23.95
C ASP A 236 4.23 19.20 24.09
N PHE A 237 4.61 19.85 22.98
CA PHE A 237 4.91 21.29 22.99
C PHE A 237 3.67 22.13 23.26
N ARG A 238 2.49 21.76 22.74
CA ARG A 238 1.23 22.44 23.05
C ARG A 238 0.86 22.29 24.52
N GLU A 239 1.03 21.11 25.10
CA GLU A 239 0.79 20.85 26.52
C GLU A 239 1.77 21.61 27.42
N LYS A 240 3.07 21.61 27.06
CA LYS A 240 4.06 22.44 27.76
C LYS A 240 3.68 23.91 27.67
N THR A 241 3.33 24.41 26.49
CA THR A 241 2.91 25.80 26.29
C THR A 241 1.65 26.15 27.09
N SER A 242 0.67 25.23 27.14
CA SER A 242 -0.55 25.45 27.93
C SER A 242 -0.25 25.43 29.42
N SER A 243 0.62 24.52 29.91
CA SER A 243 1.07 24.48 31.30
C SER A 243 1.86 25.74 31.67
N THR A 244 2.79 26.21 30.82
CA THR A 244 3.51 27.45 31.05
C THR A 244 2.57 28.65 31.06
N ASN A 245 1.59 28.69 30.16
CA ASN A 245 0.57 29.75 30.19
C ASN A 245 -0.26 29.71 31.48
N GLN A 246 -0.62 28.52 31.98
CA GLN A 246 -1.29 28.38 33.28
C GLN A 246 -0.40 28.89 34.43
N HIS A 247 0.90 28.58 34.41
CA HIS A 247 1.86 29.10 35.40
C HIS A 247 2.02 30.61 35.31
N ILE A 248 2.07 31.19 34.10
CA ILE A 248 2.11 32.63 33.88
C ILE A 248 0.87 33.29 34.49
N ILE A 249 -0.33 32.79 34.21
CA ILE A 249 -1.57 33.32 34.77
C ILE A 249 -1.57 33.25 36.31
N ARG A 250 -1.10 32.13 36.90
CA ARG A 250 -0.95 31.99 38.36
C ARG A 250 0.08 32.97 38.94
N LEU A 251 1.18 33.22 38.23
CA LEU A 251 2.17 34.21 38.63
C LEU A 251 1.60 35.62 38.57
N GLU A 252 0.86 35.96 37.51
CA GLU A 252 0.18 37.25 37.37
C GLU A 252 -0.85 37.48 38.49
N SER A 253 -1.62 36.45 38.87
CA SER A 253 -2.55 36.55 40.00
C SER A 253 -1.84 36.77 41.34
N LEU A 254 -0.77 36.03 41.61
CA LEU A 254 0.03 36.21 42.83
C LEU A 254 0.73 37.57 42.86
N GLN A 255 1.25 38.04 41.72
CA GLN A 255 1.82 39.38 41.59
C GLN A 255 0.77 40.46 41.86
N ALA A 256 -0.47 40.30 41.40
CA ALA A 256 -1.56 41.21 41.70
C ALA A 256 -1.90 41.20 43.20
N GLU A 257 -1.95 40.03 43.84
CA GLU A 257 -2.17 39.91 45.29
C GLU A 257 -1.04 40.56 46.10
N ILE A 258 0.23 40.34 45.74
CA ILE A 258 1.38 41.00 46.37
C ILE A 258 1.30 42.52 46.20
N LYS A 259 0.91 43.02 45.02
CA LYS A 259 0.71 44.46 44.80
C LYS A 259 -0.37 45.01 45.72
N MET A 260 -1.53 44.36 45.78
CA MET A 260 -2.63 44.73 46.68
C MET A 260 -2.19 44.75 48.16
N LEU A 261 -1.47 43.72 48.61
CA LEU A 261 -0.93 43.67 49.97
C LEU A 261 0.12 44.76 50.21
N SER A 262 0.96 45.07 49.21
CA SER A 262 1.94 46.15 49.30
C SER A 262 1.28 47.52 49.37
N ASP A 263 0.20 47.75 48.63
CA ASP A 263 -0.58 48.98 48.67
C ASP A 263 -1.30 49.12 50.01
N ARG A 264 -1.86 48.02 50.54
CA ARG A 264 -2.44 48.01 51.88
C ARG A 264 -1.40 48.29 52.97
N LYS A 265 -0.18 47.74 52.83
CA LYS A 265 0.93 48.04 53.73
C LYS A 265 1.30 49.53 53.67
N ARG A 266 1.45 50.12 52.47
CA ARG A 266 1.70 51.56 52.30
C ARG A 266 0.60 52.41 52.93
N GLU A 267 -0.67 52.02 52.76
CA GLU A 267 -1.79 52.74 53.38
C GLU A 267 -1.72 52.68 54.91
N LEU A 268 -1.37 51.53 55.49
CA LEU A 268 -1.18 51.39 56.94
C LEU A 268 0.04 52.19 57.44
N GLU A 269 1.14 52.20 56.68
CA GLU A 269 2.32 53.04 56.98
C GLU A 269 1.95 54.52 56.96
N HIS A 270 1.17 54.98 55.96
CA HIS A 270 0.67 56.36 55.92
C HIS A 270 -0.27 56.71 57.08
N ARG A 271 -1.16 55.80 57.47
CA ARG A 271 -2.00 55.99 58.65
C ARG A 271 -1.16 56.08 59.92
N LEU A 272 -0.14 55.23 60.05
CA LEU A 272 0.78 55.28 61.19
C LEU A 272 1.55 56.60 61.23
N THR A 273 2.11 57.07 60.12
CA THR A 273 2.81 58.37 60.08
C THR A 273 1.89 59.52 60.44
N ALA A 274 0.64 59.52 59.95
CA ALA A 274 -0.33 60.55 60.33
C ALA A 274 -0.63 60.53 61.85
N THR A 275 -0.80 59.36 62.45
CA THR A 275 -1.00 59.26 63.91
C THR A 275 0.25 59.63 64.72
N LEU A 276 1.45 59.47 64.14
CA LEU A 276 2.69 59.93 64.75
C LEU A 276 2.79 61.46 64.67
N GLU A 277 2.48 62.06 63.53
CA GLU A 277 2.42 63.52 63.36
C GLU A 277 1.38 64.14 64.31
N GLU A 278 0.20 63.52 64.46
CA GLU A 278 -0.79 63.94 65.46
C GLU A 278 -0.27 63.80 66.90
N ASN A 279 0.48 62.74 67.21
CA ASN A 279 1.13 62.60 68.52
C ASN A 279 2.19 63.68 68.75
N ASP A 280 3.02 63.99 67.76
CA ASP A 280 4.04 65.03 67.85
C ASP A 280 3.40 66.41 68.09
N LEU A 281 2.28 66.69 67.41
CA LEU A 281 1.48 67.90 67.64
C LEU A 281 0.91 67.93 69.06
N LEU A 282 0.32 66.81 69.52
CA LEU A 282 -0.18 66.70 70.89
C LEU A 282 0.94 66.85 71.91
N GLN A 283 2.10 66.26 71.67
CA GLN A 283 3.29 66.42 72.51
C GLN A 283 3.73 67.88 72.55
N GLY A 284 3.75 68.58 71.41
CA GLY A 284 3.99 70.03 71.36
C GLY A 284 2.98 70.82 72.20
N THR A 285 1.68 70.50 72.13
CA THR A 285 0.68 71.15 73.00
C THR A 285 0.88 70.83 74.48
N VAL A 286 1.33 69.62 74.80
CA VAL A 286 1.66 69.22 76.18
C VAL A 286 2.88 69.99 76.69
N GLU A 287 3.92 70.16 75.87
CA GLU A 287 5.09 70.97 76.17
C GLU A 287 4.71 72.45 76.40
N GLU A 288 3.85 73.03 75.56
CA GLU A 288 3.30 74.38 75.77
C GLU A 288 2.50 74.50 77.07
N LEU A 289 1.69 73.50 77.40
CA LEU A 289 0.96 73.44 78.67
C LEU A 289 1.90 73.29 79.86
N GLN A 290 2.98 72.51 79.74
CA GLN A 290 4.02 72.38 80.76
C GLN A 290 4.72 73.72 81.00
N ASP A 291 5.11 74.44 79.94
CA ASP A 291 5.69 75.79 80.05
C ASP A 291 4.72 76.77 80.74
N ARG A 292 3.43 76.69 80.40
CA ARG A 292 2.40 77.52 81.06
C ARG A 292 2.25 77.18 82.54
N VAL A 293 2.30 75.90 82.90
CA VAL A 293 2.32 75.45 84.30
C VAL A 293 3.56 76.02 85.01
N LEU A 294 4.76 75.90 84.42
CA LEU A 294 5.99 76.46 85.00
C LEU A 294 5.89 77.98 85.22
N ILE A 295 5.29 78.73 84.29
CA ILE A 295 5.06 80.16 84.47
C ILE A 295 4.08 80.43 85.61
N LEU A 296 2.98 79.67 85.69
CA LEU A 296 1.99 79.80 86.77
C LEU A 296 2.59 79.41 88.13
N GLU A 297 3.44 78.39 88.19
CA GLU A 297 4.20 78.01 89.39
C GLU A 297 5.14 79.12 89.83
N ARG A 298 5.90 79.74 88.91
CA ARG A 298 6.72 80.92 89.21
C ARG A 298 5.90 82.09 89.73
N GLN A 299 4.77 82.38 89.09
CA GLN A 299 3.83 83.42 89.57
C GLN A 299 3.24 83.07 90.95
N GLY A 300 2.99 81.79 91.22
CA GLY A 300 2.59 81.30 92.54
C GLY A 300 3.66 81.59 93.58
N HIS A 301 4.91 81.22 93.31
CA HIS A 301 6.04 81.51 94.17
C HIS A 301 6.27 83.02 94.38
N ASP A 302 6.16 83.83 93.34
CA ASP A 302 6.29 85.29 93.45
C ASP A 302 5.18 85.88 94.34
N LYS A 303 3.94 85.38 94.21
CA LYS A 303 2.82 85.78 95.09
C LYS A 303 3.04 85.31 96.52
N ASP A 304 3.55 84.10 96.73
CA ASP A 304 3.91 83.60 98.06
C ASP A 304 5.01 84.45 98.70
N LEU A 305 6.02 84.87 97.92
CA LEU A 305 7.06 85.80 98.36
C LEU A 305 6.48 87.17 98.71
N GLN A 306 5.57 87.72 97.90
CA GLN A 306 4.87 88.98 98.19
C GLN A 306 4.01 88.87 99.46
N LEU A 307 3.28 87.77 99.63
CA LEU A 307 2.52 87.50 100.84
C LEU A 307 3.46 87.44 102.04
N HIS A 308 4.59 86.76 101.94
CA HIS A 308 5.59 86.72 103.01
C HIS A 308 6.16 88.11 103.35
N GLN A 309 6.49 88.92 102.33
CA GLN A 309 6.92 90.32 102.52
C GLN A 309 5.84 91.13 103.24
N SER A 310 4.58 91.07 102.77
CA SER A 310 3.47 91.76 103.41
C SER A 310 3.23 91.29 104.85
N GLN A 311 3.46 90.00 105.14
CA GLN A 311 3.37 89.45 106.50
C GLN A 311 4.47 90.03 107.39
N LEU A 312 5.71 90.16 106.90
CA LEU A 312 6.81 90.78 107.62
C LEU A 312 6.55 92.27 107.88
N GLU A 313 6.15 93.03 106.85
CA GLU A 313 5.76 94.43 106.98
C GLU A 313 4.62 94.60 107.99
N LEU A 314 3.62 93.72 107.95
CA LEU A 314 2.51 93.75 108.90
C LEU A 314 2.96 93.38 110.32
N GLN A 315 3.95 92.51 110.49
CA GLN A 315 4.59 92.27 111.79
C GLN A 315 5.36 93.50 112.29
N GLU A 316 6.14 94.17 111.44
CA GLU A 316 6.84 95.41 111.77
C GLU A 316 5.85 96.52 112.14
N VAL A 317 4.78 96.70 111.36
CA VAL A 317 3.70 97.64 111.66
C VAL A 317 3.04 97.26 112.98
N ARG A 318 2.73 95.99 113.23
CA ARG A 318 2.19 95.54 114.53
C ARG A 318 3.15 95.82 115.69
N LEU A 319 4.46 95.64 115.52
CA LEU A 319 5.45 95.96 116.53
C LEU A 319 5.56 97.48 116.75
N SER A 320 5.55 98.28 115.69
CA SER A 320 5.53 99.75 115.78
C SER A 320 4.24 100.26 116.41
N TYR A 321 3.09 99.63 116.11
CA TYR A 321 1.81 99.89 116.75
C TYR A 321 1.86 99.54 118.23
N ARG A 322 2.44 98.40 118.63
CA ARG A 322 2.68 98.08 120.06
C ARG A 322 3.61 99.08 120.73
N GLN A 323 4.66 99.55 120.05
CA GLN A 323 5.57 100.57 120.59
C GLN A 323 4.86 101.93 120.74
N LEU A 324 4.04 102.33 119.77
CA LEU A 324 3.19 103.53 119.86
C LEU A 324 2.13 103.37 120.93
N GLN A 325 1.53 102.19 121.05
CA GLN A 325 0.59 101.86 122.11
C GLN A 325 1.26 101.97 123.48
N GLY A 326 2.49 101.47 123.63
CA GLY A 326 3.32 101.68 124.82
C GLY A 326 3.61 103.16 125.09
N LYS A 327 3.91 103.96 124.06
CA LYS A 327 4.07 105.43 124.21
C LYS A 327 2.76 106.13 124.57
N VAL A 328 1.62 105.67 124.07
CA VAL A 328 0.31 106.16 124.48
C VAL A 328 0.04 105.79 125.93
N GLU A 329 0.39 104.56 126.33
CA GLU A 329 0.33 104.10 127.71
C GLU A 329 1.20 104.96 128.63
N GLU A 330 2.47 105.23 128.25
CA GLU A 330 3.37 106.17 128.92
C GLU A 330 2.77 107.59 128.98
N LEU A 331 2.21 108.12 127.89
CA LEU A 331 1.54 109.43 127.90
C LEU A 331 0.27 109.43 128.78
N THR A 332 -0.45 108.31 128.87
CA THR A 332 -1.56 108.17 129.82
C THR A 332 -1.08 108.02 131.26
N GLU A 333 0.10 107.45 131.51
CA GLU A 333 0.75 107.39 132.82
C GLU A 333 1.34 108.75 133.23
N GLU A 334 1.90 109.51 132.29
CA GLU A 334 2.31 110.90 132.46
C GLU A 334 1.10 111.80 132.73
N ARG A 335 -0.04 111.51 132.09
CA ARG A 335 -1.33 112.16 132.37
C ARG A 335 -1.92 111.73 133.72
N SER A 336 -1.67 110.51 134.19
CA SER A 336 -2.18 110.00 135.48
C SER A 336 -1.36 110.49 136.68
N LEU A 337 -0.06 110.79 136.49
CA LEU A 337 0.79 111.38 137.52
C LEU A 337 0.68 112.91 137.64
N GLN A 338 0.12 113.59 136.63
CA GLN A 338 -0.16 115.04 136.67
C GLN A 338 -1.53 115.41 137.26
N SER A 339 -2.38 114.44 137.64
CA SER A 339 -3.77 114.71 138.05
C SER A 339 -4.09 114.53 139.56
N SER A 340 -3.12 114.71 140.47
CA SER A 340 -3.36 114.72 141.93
C SER A 340 -3.28 116.10 142.62
N ALA A 341 -3.38 117.19 141.86
CA ALA A 341 -3.55 118.55 142.41
C ALA A 341 -4.25 119.52 141.44
N ALA A 342 -5.54 119.31 141.11
CA ALA A 342 -6.47 120.37 140.73
C ALA A 342 -7.91 119.84 140.74
N THR A 343 -8.76 120.56 141.46
CA THR A 343 -10.16 120.26 141.76
C THR A 343 -11.14 120.67 140.64
N SER A 344 -12.31 120.01 140.65
CA SER A 344 -13.68 120.47 140.32
C SER A 344 -14.28 120.30 138.91
N THR A 345 -15.60 119.97 138.91
CA THR A 345 -16.65 119.94 137.85
C THR A 345 -16.81 118.60 137.10
N SER A 346 -18.00 118.04 136.80
CA SER A 346 -19.42 118.40 137.02
C SER A 346 -20.30 117.17 136.72
N LEU A 347 -21.41 117.03 137.45
CA LEU A 347 -22.64 116.35 136.99
C LEU A 347 -23.03 116.90 135.61
N LEU A 348 -23.17 116.03 134.59
CA LEU A 348 -23.95 116.19 133.34
C LEU A 348 -23.58 115.08 132.32
N SER A 349 -23.94 113.83 132.62
CA SER A 349 -24.28 112.83 131.58
C SER A 349 -25.28 111.77 132.10
N GLU A 350 -26.04 112.12 133.14
CA GLU A 350 -27.35 111.56 133.45
C GLU A 350 -28.38 112.59 132.95
N ILE A 351 -29.36 112.08 132.19
CA ILE A 351 -30.60 112.73 131.71
C ILE A 351 -30.52 113.36 130.30
N GLU A 352 -31.46 112.86 129.46
CA GLU A 352 -32.03 113.41 128.22
C GLU A 352 -31.38 113.09 126.85
N GLN A 353 -31.80 111.95 126.30
CA GLN A 353 -32.62 111.83 125.06
C GLN A 353 -33.09 110.35 124.93
N SER A 354 -34.17 109.94 125.62
CA SER A 354 -35.61 109.90 125.20
C SER A 354 -35.93 108.70 124.28
N MET A 355 -36.62 107.63 124.71
CA MET A 355 -38.09 107.47 124.87
C MET A 355 -38.91 107.91 123.65
N GLU A 356 -39.93 107.09 123.30
CA GLU A 356 -40.87 107.13 122.15
C GLU A 356 -40.43 106.25 120.96
N ALA A 357 -41.18 105.24 120.48
CA ALA A 357 -42.60 104.92 120.64
C ALA A 357 -42.87 103.42 120.41
N GLU A 358 -43.66 102.84 121.32
CA GLU A 358 -44.59 101.74 121.03
C GLU A 358 -45.75 102.26 120.15
N GLU A 359 -46.61 101.36 119.68
CA GLU A 359 -47.86 101.60 118.93
C GLU A 359 -47.73 101.69 117.41
N LEU A 360 -47.97 100.56 116.73
CA LEU A 360 -49.29 100.29 116.16
C LEU A 360 -49.45 98.77 115.97
N GLU A 361 -49.97 98.15 117.03
CA GLU A 361 -50.85 97.01 116.90
C GLU A 361 -52.04 97.36 116.00
N GLN A 362 -52.48 96.36 115.23
CA GLN A 362 -53.88 96.14 114.89
C GLN A 362 -54.59 97.26 114.12
N GLU A 363 -54.49 97.23 112.79
CA GLU A 363 -55.66 97.40 111.91
C GLU A 363 -55.32 96.95 110.49
N ARG A 364 -55.46 95.64 110.23
CA ARG A 364 -56.38 95.11 109.21
C ARG A 364 -56.20 93.61 109.06
N GLU A 365 -56.78 92.90 110.02
CA GLU A 365 -57.59 91.70 109.76
C GLU A 365 -58.83 92.03 108.89
N GLN A 366 -58.67 92.79 107.82
CA GLN A 366 -59.69 93.03 106.80
C GLN A 366 -59.12 92.72 105.42
N LEU A 367 -58.53 91.54 105.28
CA LEU A 367 -58.65 90.74 104.06
C LEU A 367 -58.53 89.24 104.42
N ARG A 368 -59.12 88.85 105.58
CA ARG A 368 -59.22 87.47 106.05
C ARG A 368 -60.55 86.79 105.65
N LEU A 369 -61.28 87.24 104.62
CA LEU A 369 -62.59 86.62 104.31
C LEU A 369 -62.99 86.49 102.82
N GLN A 370 -62.13 86.74 101.83
CA GLN A 370 -62.60 86.64 100.42
C GLN A 370 -61.66 86.02 99.36
N LEU A 371 -60.50 85.46 99.70
CA LEU A 371 -59.68 84.73 98.69
C LEU A 371 -59.21 83.34 99.14
N TRP A 372 -59.84 82.82 100.20
CA TRP A 372 -59.83 81.41 100.56
C TRP A 372 -60.81 80.57 99.70
N GLU A 373 -61.64 81.21 98.86
CA GLU A 373 -62.58 80.53 97.93
C GLU A 373 -62.04 80.31 96.50
N ALA A 374 -60.84 80.81 96.13
CA ALA A 374 -60.34 80.71 94.75
C ALA A 374 -59.03 79.92 94.52
N TYR A 375 -58.23 79.55 95.53
CA TYR A 375 -57.10 78.62 95.30
C TYR A 375 -57.43 77.13 95.57
N CYS A 376 -58.61 76.85 96.12
CA CYS A 376 -59.23 75.52 96.08
C CYS A 376 -59.58 75.03 94.65
N GLN A 377 -59.24 75.79 93.60
CA GLN A 377 -59.44 75.42 92.19
C GLN A 377 -58.17 75.00 91.44
N VAL A 378 -56.97 75.09 92.03
CA VAL A 378 -55.73 74.63 91.34
C VAL A 378 -55.15 73.35 91.96
N ARG A 379 -55.54 72.99 93.20
CA ARG A 379 -55.27 71.64 93.75
C ARG A 379 -56.21 70.54 93.20
N TYR A 380 -57.20 70.91 92.38
CA TYR A 380 -58.07 69.98 91.63
C TYR A 380 -57.53 69.65 90.22
N LEU A 381 -56.51 70.36 89.72
CA LEU A 381 -55.94 70.18 88.37
C LEU A 381 -54.65 69.33 88.32
N CYS A 382 -54.10 68.87 89.45
CA CYS A 382 -52.89 68.03 89.47
C CYS A 382 -53.15 66.54 89.73
N SER A 383 -54.41 66.08 89.65
CA SER A 383 -54.72 64.65 89.72
C SER A 383 -55.84 64.22 88.76
N HIS A 384 -56.05 64.96 87.65
CA HIS A 384 -57.07 64.62 86.65
C HIS A 384 -56.74 64.86 85.16
N LEU A 385 -55.48 64.73 84.75
CA LEU A 385 -55.12 64.23 83.42
C LEU A 385 -53.90 63.33 83.67
N ARG A 386 -53.91 61.99 83.71
CA ARG A 386 -54.63 60.98 82.92
C ARG A 386 -54.94 61.46 81.50
N GLY A 387 -53.97 61.19 80.63
CA GLY A 387 -54.10 61.32 79.18
C GLY A 387 -53.66 62.70 78.68
N ASN A 388 -52.76 62.86 77.72
CA ASN A 388 -52.40 61.95 76.64
C ASN A 388 -50.96 62.18 76.17
N ASP A 389 -50.33 61.07 75.77
CA ASP A 389 -49.50 60.88 74.58
C ASP A 389 -48.66 62.05 74.07
N SER A 390 -47.34 61.91 74.10
CA SER A 390 -46.61 61.46 72.91
C SER A 390 -45.10 61.55 73.12
N ALA A 391 -44.44 60.52 72.61
CA ALA A 391 -43.09 60.53 72.06
C ALA A 391 -41.90 60.80 72.98
N ASP A 392 -41.05 59.76 73.01
CA ASP A 392 -39.62 59.83 72.78
C ASP A 392 -38.70 60.59 73.74
N SER A 393 -37.69 59.81 74.13
CA SER A 393 -36.30 60.22 74.25
C SER A 393 -35.82 60.74 75.60
N ALA A 394 -34.77 60.03 76.05
CA ALA A 394 -33.55 60.57 76.64
C ALA A 394 -33.54 61.05 78.11
N VAL A 395 -32.60 60.42 78.82
CA VAL A 395 -31.52 61.06 79.61
C VAL A 395 -31.80 61.40 81.09
N SER A 396 -31.03 60.67 81.91
CA SER A 396 -30.22 61.06 83.07
C SER A 396 -30.75 61.98 84.18
N THR A 397 -30.41 61.57 85.40
CA THR A 397 -30.17 62.39 86.61
C THR A 397 -29.57 61.41 87.63
N ASP A 398 -28.28 61.42 87.96
CA ASP A 398 -27.48 62.44 88.65
C ASP A 398 -28.16 62.99 89.91
N SER A 399 -27.67 62.49 91.06
CA SER A 399 -27.31 63.16 92.32
C SER A 399 -28.25 64.25 92.86
N SER A 400 -28.54 64.39 94.14
CA SER A 400 -27.82 64.08 95.39
C SER A 400 -28.63 64.68 96.53
N MET A 401 -28.37 64.22 97.76
CA MET A 401 -28.58 64.95 99.03
C MET A 401 -30.07 65.19 99.40
N ASP A 402 -30.52 65.10 100.64
CA ASP A 402 -29.88 65.26 101.94
C ASP A 402 -30.70 64.49 102.99
N GLU A 403 -30.04 64.16 104.07
CA GLU A 403 -30.45 63.36 105.21
C GLU A 403 -31.30 64.15 106.21
N SER A 404 -32.21 63.41 106.87
CA SER A 404 -32.56 63.56 108.28
C SER A 404 -33.27 64.84 108.77
N SER A 405 -34.53 64.69 109.20
CA SER A 405 -34.88 64.49 110.63
C SER A 405 -36.36 64.78 110.91
N GLU A 406 -37.07 63.69 111.22
CA GLU A 406 -37.99 63.45 112.32
C GLU A 406 -38.81 64.56 113.03
N THR A 407 -39.94 64.04 113.54
CA THR A 407 -40.89 64.56 114.55
C THR A 407 -42.10 65.26 113.92
N SER A 408 -43.34 64.82 114.09
CA SER A 408 -43.92 64.11 115.22
C SER A 408 -45.35 63.67 114.91
N SER A 409 -45.78 62.57 115.57
CA SER A 409 -47.05 62.48 116.31
C SER A 409 -48.39 62.61 115.55
N ALA A 410 -49.44 61.84 115.78
CA ALA A 410 -49.69 60.63 116.56
C ALA A 410 -51.11 60.14 116.16
N LYS A 411 -51.29 58.82 116.15
CA LYS A 411 -52.53 58.06 116.39
C LYS A 411 -53.62 57.99 115.30
N ASP A 412 -53.48 56.91 114.54
CA ASP A 412 -54.39 55.74 114.50
C ASP A 412 -55.87 55.87 114.09
N VAL A 413 -56.19 55.16 112.98
CA VAL A 413 -57.24 54.11 112.80
C VAL A 413 -58.72 54.57 112.98
N PRO A 414 -59.69 54.31 112.04
CA PRO A 414 -60.18 52.95 111.77
C PRO A 414 -60.87 52.59 110.41
N ALA A 415 -60.69 51.31 110.05
CA ALA A 415 -61.64 50.28 109.59
C ALA A 415 -62.76 50.52 108.54
N GLY A 416 -62.68 49.71 107.46
CA GLY A 416 -63.81 49.06 106.75
C GLY A 416 -64.43 49.85 105.60
N SER A 417 -64.80 49.30 104.44
CA SER A 417 -65.12 47.92 104.04
C SER A 417 -65.33 47.93 102.51
N LEU A 418 -64.55 47.21 101.70
CA LEU A 418 -64.89 45.89 101.14
C LEU A 418 -66.21 45.84 100.34
N ARG A 419 -66.15 46.00 99.00
CA ARG A 419 -67.05 45.28 98.06
C ARG A 419 -66.72 45.37 96.55
N THR A 420 -65.92 46.31 96.04
CA THR A 420 -65.98 46.65 94.59
C THR A 420 -64.67 46.73 93.80
N ALA A 421 -63.57 46.12 94.25
CA ALA A 421 -62.42 45.82 93.38
C ALA A 421 -61.88 44.39 93.54
N LEU A 422 -62.72 43.49 94.06
CA LEU A 422 -62.46 42.05 94.13
C LEU A 422 -62.99 41.28 92.89
N ASN A 423 -63.39 41.94 91.79
CA ASN A 423 -64.00 41.23 90.64
C ASN A 423 -63.46 41.56 89.25
N ASP A 424 -62.67 42.60 89.04
CA ASP A 424 -62.10 42.86 87.72
C ASP A 424 -60.61 42.53 87.71
N LEU A 425 -60.28 41.54 86.90
CA LEU A 425 -58.95 40.94 86.69
C LEU A 425 -58.43 39.89 87.68
N LYS A 426 -59.39 39.17 88.29
CA LYS A 426 -59.41 37.69 88.33
C LYS A 426 -59.31 37.04 86.92
N ARG A 427 -58.68 37.65 85.91
CA ARG A 427 -58.83 37.17 84.53
C ARG A 427 -57.68 37.33 83.54
N LEU A 428 -56.61 38.06 83.85
CA LEU A 428 -55.52 38.22 82.88
C LEU A 428 -54.18 38.22 83.61
N ILE A 429 -53.44 37.10 83.50
CA ILE A 429 -52.05 36.89 83.96
C ILE A 429 -51.91 36.31 85.38
N GLN A 430 -52.74 35.31 85.70
CA GLN A 430 -52.23 34.03 86.24
C GLN A 430 -52.68 32.87 85.32
N SER A 431 -52.77 33.16 84.02
CA SER A 431 -52.36 32.21 83.00
C SER A 431 -50.84 32.33 82.93
N ILE A 432 -50.17 31.19 82.87
CA ILE A 432 -48.71 31.03 82.79
C ILE A 432 -48.07 30.89 84.18
N VAL A 433 -48.04 29.62 84.58
CA VAL A 433 -46.91 28.95 85.23
C VAL A 433 -46.99 28.86 86.76
N ASP A 434 -47.13 27.60 87.15
CA ASP A 434 -46.83 26.95 88.42
C ASP A 434 -47.90 26.83 89.52
N GLY A 435 -48.15 25.56 89.89
CA GLY A 435 -48.82 25.12 91.12
C GLY A 435 -50.10 24.33 90.86
N VAL A 436 -50.01 23.11 90.30
CA VAL A 436 -49.96 21.81 91.04
C VAL A 436 -51.25 21.50 91.82
N GLU A 437 -51.87 20.36 91.50
CA GLU A 437 -52.27 19.29 92.45
C GLU A 437 -52.61 18.01 91.64
N PRO A 438 -52.28 16.80 92.14
CA PRO A 438 -52.51 15.53 91.45
C PRO A 438 -53.81 14.84 91.91
N THR A 439 -54.37 13.96 91.07
CA THR A 439 -54.88 12.64 91.51
C THR A 439 -55.22 11.72 90.33
N SER A 440 -54.47 10.63 90.24
CA SER A 440 -54.83 9.25 89.86
C SER A 440 -56.21 9.00 89.20
N THR A 441 -56.25 8.27 88.07
CA THR A 441 -56.46 6.79 88.00
C THR A 441 -56.93 6.36 86.60
N ARG A 442 -56.32 5.26 86.10
CA ARG A 442 -56.72 4.32 85.00
C ARG A 442 -55.94 4.41 83.67
N ARG A 443 -54.91 3.56 83.55
CA ARG A 443 -54.54 2.78 82.34
C ARG A 443 -53.87 1.49 82.80
N MET A 444 -54.38 0.32 82.38
CA MET A 444 -53.74 -0.99 82.59
C MET A 444 -53.91 -1.91 81.35
N ASP A 445 -54.34 -1.37 80.20
CA ASP A 445 -54.51 -2.14 78.95
C ASP A 445 -53.62 -1.64 77.78
N ASP A 446 -52.75 -0.65 77.99
CA ASP A 446 -51.76 -0.18 76.99
C ASP A 446 -50.48 -1.06 76.98
N ASP A 447 -49.97 -1.43 78.16
CA ASP A 447 -48.64 -2.08 78.29
C ASP A 447 -48.58 -3.48 77.64
N SER A 448 -49.67 -4.27 77.68
CA SER A 448 -49.72 -5.63 77.09
C SER A 448 -49.74 -5.59 75.55
N LEU A 449 -50.40 -4.59 74.98
CA LEU A 449 -50.43 -4.38 73.53
C LEU A 449 -49.11 -3.78 73.04
N GLU A 450 -48.48 -2.90 73.82
CA GLU A 450 -47.13 -2.40 73.54
C GLU A 450 -46.08 -3.53 73.56
N GLU A 451 -46.16 -4.48 74.50
CA GLU A 451 -45.25 -5.63 74.56
C GLU A 451 -45.42 -6.58 73.34
N GLN A 452 -46.65 -6.84 72.88
CA GLN A 452 -46.91 -7.62 71.66
C GLN A 452 -46.47 -6.90 70.38
N ILE A 453 -46.67 -5.59 70.29
CA ILE A 453 -46.14 -4.78 69.18
C ILE A 453 -44.61 -4.79 69.22
N ARG A 454 -43.99 -4.73 70.40
CA ARG A 454 -42.54 -4.85 70.55
C ARG A 454 -42.04 -6.21 70.09
N GLN A 455 -42.65 -7.31 70.54
CA GLN A 455 -42.25 -8.66 70.16
C GLN A 455 -42.41 -8.92 68.65
N THR A 456 -43.54 -8.51 68.05
CA THR A 456 -43.73 -8.64 66.59
C THR A 456 -42.78 -7.72 65.80
N SER A 457 -42.42 -6.56 66.36
CA SER A 457 -41.40 -5.69 65.77
C SER A 457 -40.00 -6.29 65.84
N GLU A 458 -39.67 -7.00 66.92
CA GLU A 458 -38.42 -7.73 67.13
C GLU A 458 -38.35 -8.97 66.23
N ASP A 459 -39.41 -9.76 66.13
CA ASP A 459 -39.48 -10.93 65.23
C ASP A 459 -39.41 -10.49 63.76
N SER A 460 -40.06 -9.38 63.38
CA SER A 460 -39.94 -8.81 62.04
C SER A 460 -38.54 -8.24 61.78
N ARG A 461 -37.82 -7.77 62.81
CA ARG A 461 -36.42 -7.32 62.71
C ARG A 461 -35.49 -8.52 62.53
N ALA A 462 -35.67 -9.59 63.30
CA ALA A 462 -34.92 -10.83 63.15
C ALA A 462 -35.13 -11.47 61.77
N LEU A 463 -36.38 -11.47 61.25
CA LEU A 463 -36.66 -11.97 59.90
C LEU A 463 -35.99 -11.10 58.82
N ARG A 464 -35.96 -9.78 58.99
CA ARG A 464 -35.24 -8.86 58.09
C ARG A 464 -33.74 -9.12 58.12
N GLU A 465 -33.15 -9.28 59.30
CA GLU A 465 -31.73 -9.59 59.47
C GLU A 465 -31.35 -10.93 58.82
N LEU A 466 -32.20 -11.96 58.92
CA LEU A 466 -31.99 -13.24 58.22
C LEU A 466 -32.05 -13.09 56.70
N MET A 467 -33.05 -12.38 56.18
CA MET A 467 -33.17 -12.10 54.73
C MET A 467 -32.01 -11.24 54.21
N GLU A 468 -31.53 -10.29 55.01
CA GLU A 468 -30.34 -9.50 54.71
C GLU A 468 -29.07 -10.36 54.73
N GLY A 469 -28.97 -11.31 55.66
CA GLY A 469 -27.91 -12.31 55.70
C GLY A 469 -27.92 -13.25 54.49
N GLU A 470 -29.09 -13.74 54.08
CA GLU A 470 -29.25 -14.55 52.87
C GLU A 470 -28.94 -13.75 51.60
N ARG A 471 -29.36 -12.48 51.53
CA ARG A 471 -28.98 -11.56 50.45
C ARG A 471 -27.47 -11.30 50.43
N GLY A 472 -26.83 -11.22 51.59
CA GLY A 472 -25.37 -11.10 51.72
C GLY A 472 -24.65 -12.32 51.16
N LYS A 473 -25.09 -13.53 51.52
CA LYS A 473 -24.54 -14.79 50.98
C LYS A 473 -24.76 -14.92 49.48
N LEU A 474 -25.91 -14.48 48.96
CA LEU A 474 -26.21 -14.48 47.53
C LEU A 474 -25.33 -13.48 46.74
N ARG A 475 -24.99 -12.33 47.36
CA ARG A 475 -24.04 -11.37 46.77
C ARG A 475 -22.63 -11.96 46.73
N GLN A 476 -22.19 -12.59 47.82
CA GLN A 476 -20.89 -13.27 47.88
C GLN A 476 -20.79 -14.39 46.83
N SER A 477 -21.82 -15.23 46.68
CA SER A 477 -21.82 -16.27 45.66
C SER A 477 -21.85 -15.72 44.23
N LEU A 478 -22.53 -14.59 44.00
CA LEU A 478 -22.49 -13.89 42.71
C LEU A 478 -21.10 -13.32 42.41
N GLU A 479 -20.44 -12.72 43.41
CA GLU A 479 -19.07 -12.20 43.29
C GLU A 479 -18.06 -13.33 43.02
N GLU A 480 -18.18 -14.47 43.71
CA GLU A 480 -17.38 -15.67 43.45
C GLU A 480 -17.62 -16.23 42.05
N LEU A 481 -18.88 -16.29 41.59
CA LEU A 481 -19.22 -16.70 40.23
C LEU A 481 -18.64 -15.73 39.19
N GLN A 482 -18.66 -14.42 39.45
CA GLN A 482 -18.05 -13.42 38.56
C GLN A 482 -16.52 -13.56 38.54
N GLN A 483 -15.88 -13.82 39.68
CA GLN A 483 -14.45 -14.08 39.76
C GLN A 483 -14.07 -15.35 38.99
N LEU A 484 -14.76 -16.46 39.21
CA LEU A 484 -14.55 -17.71 38.48
C LEU A 484 -14.82 -17.52 36.98
N HIS A 485 -15.87 -16.78 36.61
CA HIS A 485 -16.15 -16.46 35.23
C HIS A 485 -15.02 -15.65 34.60
N SER A 486 -14.50 -14.62 35.29
CA SER A 486 -13.35 -13.84 34.84
C SER A 486 -12.07 -14.68 34.70
N GLN A 487 -11.88 -15.66 35.58
CA GLN A 487 -10.74 -16.57 35.50
C GLN A 487 -10.87 -17.53 34.31
N VAL A 488 -12.08 -18.06 34.06
CA VAL A 488 -12.36 -18.91 32.90
C VAL A 488 -12.21 -18.15 31.59
N THR A 489 -12.63 -16.88 31.53
CA THR A 489 -12.45 -16.07 30.32
C THR A 489 -10.97 -15.77 30.06
N LEU A 490 -10.19 -15.43 31.09
CA LEU A 490 -8.74 -15.23 30.96
C LEU A 490 -8.03 -16.51 30.48
N LEU A 491 -8.30 -17.65 31.14
CA LEU A 491 -7.72 -18.93 30.73
C LEU A 491 -8.15 -19.34 29.31
N SER A 492 -9.38 -19.01 28.89
CA SER A 492 -9.84 -19.25 27.52
C SER A 492 -9.07 -18.41 26.51
N VAL A 493 -8.81 -17.13 26.82
CA VAL A 493 -8.01 -16.23 25.97
C VAL A 493 -6.56 -16.70 25.89
N GLU A 494 -5.96 -17.09 27.01
CA GLU A 494 -4.61 -17.67 27.04
C GLU A 494 -4.52 -18.96 26.22
N MET A 495 -5.51 -19.86 26.35
CA MET A 495 -5.58 -21.07 25.55
C MET A 495 -5.76 -20.80 24.06
N THR A 496 -6.49 -19.74 23.67
CA THR A 496 -6.57 -19.33 22.26
C THR A 496 -5.25 -18.73 21.77
N ALA A 497 -4.59 -17.90 22.57
CA ALA A 497 -3.30 -17.29 22.21
C ALA A 497 -2.19 -18.34 22.03
N LEU A 498 -2.11 -19.32 22.94
CA LEU A 498 -1.15 -20.43 22.85
C LEU A 498 -1.45 -21.35 21.67
N LYS A 499 -2.72 -21.56 21.32
CA LYS A 499 -3.10 -22.31 20.10
C LYS A 499 -2.65 -21.57 18.85
N GLU A 500 -2.88 -20.26 18.78
CA GLU A 500 -2.43 -19.43 17.66
C GLU A 500 -0.90 -19.41 17.54
N GLU A 501 -0.17 -19.31 18.64
CA GLU A 501 1.30 -19.34 18.64
C GLU A 501 1.82 -20.69 18.16
N ARG A 502 1.25 -21.79 18.64
CA ARG A 502 1.60 -23.14 18.17
C ARG A 502 1.28 -23.34 16.69
N ASP A 503 0.15 -22.83 16.20
CA ASP A 503 -0.20 -22.93 14.79
C ASP A 503 0.70 -22.04 13.91
N ARG A 504 1.11 -20.84 14.40
CA ARG A 504 2.14 -20.00 13.75
C ARG A 504 3.50 -20.70 13.70
N LEU A 505 3.93 -21.31 14.79
CA LEU A 505 5.18 -22.08 14.83
C LEU A 505 5.13 -23.31 13.93
N ARG A 506 3.97 -23.97 13.83
CA ARG A 506 3.77 -25.08 12.91
C ARG A 506 3.89 -24.62 11.45
N VAL A 507 3.22 -23.54 11.07
CA VAL A 507 3.31 -22.96 9.71
C VAL A 507 4.75 -22.58 9.37
N THR A 508 5.46 -21.89 10.28
CA THR A 508 6.87 -21.52 10.05
C THR A 508 7.84 -22.71 10.05
N SER A 509 7.56 -23.76 10.83
CA SER A 509 8.33 -25.01 10.75
C SER A 509 8.04 -25.81 9.46
N GLU A 510 6.84 -25.62 8.90
CA GLU A 510 6.41 -26.15 7.62
C GLU A 510 6.78 -25.21 6.45
N ASP A 511 7.53 -24.11 6.69
CA ASP A 511 8.13 -23.28 5.64
C ASP A 511 9.12 -24.15 4.86
N LYS A 512 8.57 -24.83 3.86
CA LYS A 512 9.29 -25.60 2.84
C LYS A 512 10.10 -24.68 1.95
N GLU A 513 9.87 -23.37 1.98
CA GLU A 513 10.47 -22.37 1.11
C GLU A 513 12.01 -22.42 1.08
N PRO A 514 12.77 -22.38 2.21
CA PRO A 514 14.24 -22.49 2.15
C PRO A 514 14.72 -23.85 1.63
N LYS A 515 13.98 -24.92 1.91
CA LYS A 515 14.30 -26.28 1.43
C LYS A 515 14.00 -26.44 -0.07
N GLU A 516 12.92 -25.84 -0.54
CA GLU A 516 12.51 -25.81 -1.95
C GLU A 516 13.43 -24.90 -2.76
N GLN A 517 13.84 -23.75 -2.21
CA GLN A 517 14.85 -22.88 -2.79
C GLN A 517 16.21 -23.59 -2.91
N LEU A 518 16.65 -24.31 -1.86
CA LEU A 518 17.86 -25.13 -1.93
C LEU A 518 17.74 -26.23 -3.00
N GLN A 519 16.61 -26.93 -3.07
CA GLN A 519 16.38 -27.95 -4.09
C GLN A 519 16.35 -27.36 -5.50
N LYS A 520 15.76 -26.17 -5.68
CA LYS A 520 15.75 -25.45 -6.96
C LYS A 520 17.19 -25.08 -7.36
N ALA A 521 17.97 -24.52 -6.43
CA ALA A 521 19.37 -24.18 -6.69
C ALA A 521 20.22 -25.42 -7.07
N ILE A 522 19.95 -26.59 -6.46
CA ILE A 522 20.61 -27.85 -6.83
C ILE A 522 20.25 -28.26 -8.26
N ARG A 523 18.96 -28.20 -8.64
CA ARG A 523 18.51 -28.54 -10.00
C ARG A 523 19.11 -27.59 -11.04
N ASP A 524 19.11 -26.29 -10.76
CA ASP A 524 19.65 -25.27 -11.66
C ASP A 524 21.16 -25.47 -11.87
N ARG A 525 21.90 -25.81 -10.79
CA ARG A 525 23.32 -26.18 -10.87
C ARG A 525 23.53 -27.42 -11.75
N ASP A 526 22.74 -28.47 -11.53
CA ASP A 526 22.91 -29.73 -12.25
C ASP A 526 22.56 -29.57 -13.75
N GLU A 527 21.56 -28.75 -14.08
CA GLU A 527 21.23 -28.39 -15.46
C GLU A 527 22.35 -27.57 -16.12
N ALA A 528 22.95 -26.63 -15.39
CA ALA A 528 24.10 -25.86 -15.88
C ALA A 528 25.32 -26.76 -16.15
N ILE A 529 25.57 -27.76 -15.28
CA ILE A 529 26.61 -28.76 -15.48
C ILE A 529 26.33 -29.61 -16.73
N ALA A 530 25.08 -30.05 -16.93
CA ALA A 530 24.71 -30.82 -18.12
C ALA A 530 24.90 -30.01 -19.42
N LYS A 531 24.48 -28.74 -19.42
CA LYS A 531 24.69 -27.81 -20.54
C LYS A 531 26.18 -27.58 -20.82
N LYS A 532 26.99 -27.38 -19.78
CA LYS A 532 28.45 -27.26 -19.91
C LYS A 532 29.05 -28.50 -20.56
N ASN A 533 28.71 -29.70 -20.06
CA ASN A 533 29.24 -30.95 -20.61
C ASN A 533 28.82 -31.14 -22.08
N ALA A 534 27.59 -30.78 -22.46
CA ALA A 534 27.13 -30.84 -23.84
C ALA A 534 27.95 -29.91 -24.76
N VAL A 535 28.20 -28.66 -24.33
CA VAL A 535 29.04 -27.72 -25.09
C VAL A 535 30.48 -28.21 -25.18
N GLU A 536 31.03 -28.81 -24.12
CA GLU A 536 32.37 -29.39 -24.14
C GLU A 536 32.48 -30.57 -25.12
N LEU A 537 31.43 -31.40 -25.24
CA LEU A 537 31.36 -32.47 -26.23
C LEU A 537 31.29 -31.93 -27.66
N GLU A 538 30.45 -30.93 -27.94
CA GLU A 538 30.39 -30.30 -29.26
C GLU A 538 31.70 -29.60 -29.62
N LEU A 539 32.36 -28.97 -28.64
CA LEU A 539 33.68 -28.38 -28.84
C LEU A 539 34.73 -29.45 -29.19
N ALA A 540 34.70 -30.60 -28.51
CA ALA A 540 35.57 -31.73 -28.82
C ALA A 540 35.32 -32.27 -30.24
N LYS A 541 34.05 -32.37 -30.64
CA LYS A 541 33.64 -32.79 -31.99
C LYS A 541 34.13 -31.82 -33.07
N CYS A 542 33.89 -30.51 -32.90
CA CYS A 542 34.39 -29.48 -33.81
C CYS A 542 35.92 -29.48 -33.94
N LYS A 543 36.65 -29.73 -32.84
CA LYS A 543 38.11 -29.89 -32.89
C LYS A 543 38.52 -31.11 -33.71
N MET A 544 37.81 -32.22 -33.56
CA MET A 544 38.07 -33.45 -34.31
C MET A 544 37.78 -33.24 -35.81
N ASP A 545 36.69 -32.57 -36.14
CA ASP A 545 36.34 -32.20 -37.52
C ASP A 545 37.38 -31.26 -38.14
N MET A 546 37.87 -30.27 -37.38
CA MET A 546 38.94 -29.38 -37.83
C MET A 546 40.26 -30.14 -38.07
N MET A 547 40.62 -31.08 -37.20
CA MET A 547 41.81 -31.93 -37.39
C MET A 547 41.65 -32.84 -38.62
N SER A 548 40.47 -33.42 -38.82
CA SER A 548 40.12 -34.22 -40.00
C SER A 548 40.24 -33.40 -41.29
N LEU A 549 39.63 -32.22 -41.34
CA LEU A 549 39.69 -31.34 -42.50
C LEU A 549 41.11 -30.84 -42.78
N ASN A 550 41.89 -30.54 -41.75
CA ASN A 550 43.29 -30.16 -41.91
C ASN A 550 44.11 -31.33 -42.49
N SER A 551 43.87 -32.57 -42.06
CA SER A 551 44.49 -33.75 -42.67
C SER A 551 44.11 -33.87 -44.15
N GLN A 552 42.83 -33.75 -44.49
CA GLN A 552 42.36 -33.82 -45.88
C GLN A 552 42.96 -32.71 -46.75
N LEU A 553 43.10 -31.50 -46.20
CA LEU A 553 43.74 -30.38 -46.89
C LEU A 553 45.23 -30.67 -47.16
N LEU A 554 45.95 -31.21 -46.17
CA LEU A 554 47.35 -31.61 -46.34
C LEU A 554 47.48 -32.69 -47.42
N ASP A 555 46.61 -33.69 -47.43
CA ASP A 555 46.59 -34.75 -48.44
C ASP A 555 46.29 -34.18 -49.84
N ALA A 556 45.34 -33.26 -49.97
CA ALA A 556 45.01 -32.59 -51.23
C ALA A 556 46.17 -31.72 -51.74
N ILE A 557 46.87 -31.01 -50.84
CA ILE A 557 48.07 -30.24 -51.18
C ILE A 557 49.17 -31.19 -51.69
N GLN A 558 49.39 -32.32 -51.02
CA GLN A 558 50.36 -33.32 -51.45
C GLN A 558 50.00 -33.90 -52.82
N GLN A 559 48.74 -34.26 -53.07
CA GLN A 559 48.28 -34.72 -54.37
C GLN A 559 48.50 -33.68 -55.47
N LYS A 560 48.14 -32.42 -55.22
CA LYS A 560 48.36 -31.31 -56.16
C LYS A 560 49.85 -31.11 -56.45
N LEU A 561 50.69 -31.17 -55.43
CA LEU A 561 52.14 -31.06 -55.56
C LEU A 561 52.70 -32.19 -56.43
N ASN A 562 52.27 -33.43 -56.19
CA ASN A 562 52.66 -34.58 -57.00
C ASN A 562 52.24 -34.43 -58.47
N LEU A 563 51.01 -33.98 -58.73
CA LEU A 563 50.54 -33.72 -60.10
C LEU A 563 51.32 -32.59 -60.77
N SER A 564 51.64 -31.51 -60.04
CA SER A 564 52.46 -30.43 -60.59
C SER A 564 53.87 -30.90 -60.94
N GLN A 565 54.49 -31.75 -60.12
CA GLN A 565 55.79 -32.36 -60.43
C GLN A 565 55.72 -33.27 -61.65
N GLN A 566 54.65 -34.05 -61.82
CA GLN A 566 54.44 -34.86 -63.01
C GLN A 566 54.26 -34.00 -64.27
N LEU A 567 53.54 -32.88 -64.17
CA LEU A 567 53.38 -31.94 -65.28
C LEU A 567 54.70 -31.26 -65.65
N GLU A 568 55.50 -30.84 -64.68
CA GLU A 568 56.85 -30.29 -64.91
C GLU A 568 57.75 -31.33 -65.60
N ALA A 569 57.76 -32.57 -65.12
CA ALA A 569 58.51 -33.66 -65.76
C ALA A 569 58.04 -33.91 -67.21
N TRP A 570 56.72 -33.89 -67.47
CA TRP A 570 56.18 -34.03 -68.81
C TRP A 570 56.54 -32.84 -69.70
N GLN A 571 56.52 -31.61 -69.17
CA GLN A 571 56.98 -30.42 -69.87
C GLN A 571 58.45 -30.56 -70.27
N ASP A 572 59.33 -30.96 -69.35
CA ASP A 572 60.75 -31.20 -69.63
C ASP A 572 60.96 -32.25 -70.72
N ASP A 573 60.20 -33.35 -70.69
CA ASP A 573 60.27 -34.39 -71.71
C ASP A 573 59.79 -33.88 -73.08
N MET A 574 58.72 -33.09 -73.12
CA MET A 574 58.26 -32.44 -74.34
C MET A 574 59.28 -31.44 -74.90
N HIS A 575 59.90 -30.62 -74.04
CA HIS A 575 60.98 -29.72 -74.45
C HIS A 575 62.17 -30.52 -75.02
N ARG A 576 62.57 -31.62 -74.40
CA ARG A 576 63.63 -32.50 -74.93
C ARG A 576 63.26 -33.11 -76.28
N VAL A 577 61.99 -33.48 -76.50
CA VAL A 577 61.52 -33.99 -77.80
C VAL A 577 61.56 -32.90 -78.85
N ILE A 578 61.12 -31.68 -78.51
CA ILE A 578 61.19 -30.51 -79.41
C ILE A 578 62.65 -30.21 -79.75
N ASP A 579 63.54 -30.17 -78.77
CA ASP A 579 64.97 -29.92 -78.97
C ASP A 579 65.60 -30.99 -79.88
N ARG A 580 65.29 -32.28 -79.67
CA ARG A 580 65.74 -33.37 -80.55
C ARG A 580 65.21 -33.21 -81.98
N GLN A 581 63.94 -32.87 -82.14
CA GLN A 581 63.33 -32.63 -83.45
C GLN A 581 63.99 -31.45 -84.15
N LEU A 582 64.27 -30.35 -83.44
CA LEU A 582 64.98 -29.19 -83.96
C LEU A 582 66.41 -29.54 -84.40
N MET A 583 67.13 -30.31 -83.59
CA MET A 583 68.48 -30.79 -83.94
C MET A 583 68.45 -31.71 -85.17
N ASP A 584 67.49 -32.65 -85.24
CA ASP A 584 67.29 -33.53 -86.39
C ASP A 584 66.91 -32.74 -87.66
N THR A 585 66.08 -31.70 -87.54
CA THR A 585 65.75 -30.83 -88.68
C THR A 585 66.96 -30.03 -89.15
N HIS A 586 67.75 -29.46 -88.23
CA HIS A 586 68.96 -28.74 -88.60
C HIS A 586 70.02 -29.66 -89.21
N LEU A 587 70.18 -30.90 -88.72
CA LEU A 587 71.06 -31.91 -89.32
C LEU A 587 70.58 -32.31 -90.73
N LYS A 588 69.27 -32.47 -90.94
CA LYS A 588 68.66 -32.75 -92.26
C LYS A 588 68.80 -31.58 -93.23
N GLU A 589 68.72 -30.35 -92.75
CA GLU A 589 68.94 -29.14 -93.54
C GLU A 589 70.41 -28.95 -93.92
N GLN A 590 71.34 -29.25 -93.01
CA GLN A 590 72.79 -29.17 -93.27
C GLN A 590 73.30 -30.30 -94.18
N SER A 591 72.56 -31.41 -94.32
CA SER A 591 72.96 -32.58 -95.13
C SER A 591 72.36 -32.61 -96.55
N ARG A 592 71.57 -31.61 -96.98
CA ARG A 592 71.02 -31.52 -98.35
C ARG A 592 71.87 -30.63 -99.29
N PRO A 593 72.28 -31.10 -100.49
CA PRO A 593 72.89 -30.24 -101.51
C PRO A 593 71.83 -29.47 -102.34
N ALA A 594 72.21 -28.28 -102.81
CA ALA A 594 71.35 -27.33 -103.53
C ALA A 594 71.13 -27.68 -105.02
N ALA A 595 69.88 -27.89 -105.45
CA ALA A 595 69.32 -27.76 -106.82
C ALA A 595 67.87 -28.32 -106.82
N ALA A 596 66.85 -27.85 -107.55
CA ALA A 596 66.64 -26.71 -108.43
C ALA A 596 65.12 -26.52 -108.69
N ALA A 597 64.75 -25.27 -108.99
CA ALA A 597 63.67 -24.71 -109.82
C ALA A 597 62.44 -25.56 -110.31
N PHE A 598 61.23 -25.04 -110.00
CA PHE A 598 60.13 -24.50 -110.88
C PHE A 598 59.75 -25.20 -112.22
N PRO A 599 58.54 -25.02 -112.84
CA PRO A 599 57.68 -23.80 -112.94
C PRO A 599 56.15 -24.02 -112.82
N ARG A 600 55.26 -23.07 -112.45
CA ARG A 600 54.83 -21.73 -112.89
C ARG A 600 53.81 -21.70 -114.06
N GLY A 601 52.58 -21.27 -113.74
CA GLY A 601 51.57 -20.71 -114.65
C GLY A 601 50.82 -19.55 -113.98
N HIS A 602 50.85 -18.37 -114.62
CA HIS A 602 50.15 -17.10 -114.29
C HIS A 602 48.72 -17.10 -114.89
N GLY A 603 47.71 -16.29 -114.52
CA GLY A 603 47.47 -15.10 -113.68
C GLY A 603 45.93 -14.82 -113.78
N VAL A 604 45.25 -13.79 -113.25
CA VAL A 604 45.55 -12.42 -112.79
C VAL A 604 44.31 -11.95 -111.98
N GLY A 605 44.50 -11.36 -110.79
CA GLY A 605 44.06 -9.99 -110.47
C GLY A 605 42.91 -9.94 -109.45
N ARG A 606 42.79 -8.97 -108.53
CA ARG A 606 43.57 -7.77 -108.20
C ARG A 606 42.99 -7.18 -106.89
N GLY A 607 43.87 -6.68 -106.01
CA GLY A 607 43.57 -5.70 -104.95
C GLY A 607 43.11 -6.31 -103.62
N GLN A 608 43.46 -5.80 -102.44
CA GLN A 608 44.17 -4.60 -102.02
C GLN A 608 44.26 -4.74 -100.48
N GLU A 609 45.45 -4.64 -99.87
CA GLU A 609 45.51 -4.35 -98.43
C GLU A 609 45.14 -2.88 -98.21
N PRO A 610 44.47 -2.53 -97.09
CA PRO A 610 45.25 -2.09 -95.94
C PRO A 610 44.65 -2.43 -94.55
N SER A 611 45.55 -2.66 -93.60
CA SER A 611 45.63 -1.95 -92.30
C SER A 611 44.41 -1.92 -91.35
N THR A 612 44.67 -2.42 -90.14
CA THR A 612 44.32 -1.85 -88.83
C THR A 612 42.85 -1.66 -88.42
N ALA A 613 42.63 -2.11 -87.18
CA ALA A 613 41.69 -1.61 -86.18
C ALA A 613 40.29 -2.25 -86.11
N ASP A 614 39.90 -2.42 -84.84
CA ASP A 614 38.61 -2.78 -84.29
C ASP A 614 38.19 -4.25 -84.46
N GLY A 615 37.87 -5.01 -83.42
CA GLY A 615 37.41 -4.61 -82.10
C GLY A 615 36.21 -5.49 -81.77
N LYS A 616 36.35 -6.29 -80.71
CA LYS A 616 35.28 -6.87 -79.90
C LYS A 616 34.39 -7.90 -80.62
N ARG A 617 34.58 -9.16 -80.22
CA ARG A 617 33.72 -9.88 -79.26
C ARG A 617 33.96 -11.37 -79.45
N LEU A 618 34.17 -12.05 -78.32
CA LEU A 618 33.54 -13.32 -77.90
C LEU A 618 34.47 -13.98 -76.87
N PHE A 619 33.89 -14.77 -75.98
CA PHE A 619 34.50 -15.51 -74.88
C PHE A 619 34.54 -14.78 -73.53
N SER A 620 33.34 -14.56 -72.99
CA SER A 620 33.08 -14.62 -71.55
C SER A 620 32.61 -16.03 -71.20
N PHE A 621 33.46 -16.91 -70.67
CA PHE A 621 33.04 -18.11 -69.94
C PHE A 621 34.10 -18.52 -68.90
N PHE A 622 33.61 -19.04 -67.79
CA PHE A 622 34.29 -19.53 -66.57
C PHE A 622 34.59 -18.49 -65.47
N ARG A 623 33.51 -18.10 -64.79
CA ARG A 623 33.50 -17.99 -63.32
C ARG A 623 32.42 -18.92 -62.78
N LYS A 624 32.82 -19.98 -62.10
CA LYS A 624 32.11 -20.57 -60.96
C LYS A 624 33.03 -21.60 -60.30
N ILE A 625 33.52 -21.19 -59.13
CA ILE A 625 33.64 -22.06 -57.96
C ILE A 625 32.21 -22.35 -57.50
#